data_AF-A0A5J4VJA1-F1
#
_entry.id   AF-A0A5J4VJA1-F1
#
_cell.length_a   1.000
_cell.length_b   1.000
_cell.length_c   1.000
_cell.angle_alpha   90.00
_cell.angle_beta   90.00
_cell.angle_gamma   90.00
#
_symmetry.space_group_name_H-M   'P 1'
#
loop_
_entity.id
_entity.type
_entity.pdbx_description
1 polymer ?
#
loop_
_entity_poly.entity_id
_entity_poly.type
_entity_poly.pdbx_seq_one_letter_code
_entity_poly.pdbx_strand_id
1 'polypeptide(L)'
;MAGQLVTFNIDKEKDFARWYEDIIPLAQIVDKRTTMKGITIMPPYGCFIHTKIMEEVENAFIKQGIAKAQFPTLIPETLLKQEESHFAGFNAEVFWVTKGGTSDIETKLALRPTSETIMYSSFANWVQSYRDLPIKVQQSCQVFRYETKDTSPLIRAREIYWNEAHCCHETSDECEQQCRKYWIGYRHVFNDIMCVPGVYIRRPVWDTFPGALYTDVIDVIMPNGKVVQAASAHFLGQRFSKIFGVRFDGREKEKTQSALMEEKQQLKEKQKKEKEEKKKKKKEKKEKQKQQGNKKEGEQQIEQQQQQEKEKDDQIKEDELVQQQQEEKKVDEVVDEKQYGWMNCAGISTRALASVLFVHGDQNGLVLPSQVAPIQVILIPILKGKNEVESNDSLLKYVSEVDQLLQNSGFRTKIDDGPGKPGPKFFFWEMKGVPARLEIGSRDQKDNKVSCVLRTETKEQKEDILVPELVDKLKVKLSQYDTNLFGRATQWMNERMGKCNTLEELKRVADVRQKDIDTQITGSSSDTSEKQQEKVTQESSGSKDQQQEEQKTVRLSVIRVPFWSIEKEGKQAAQQLHDETGFEVRGYYVDDEVPPEDAVCIITKKKATRYVIIAKAV
;
A
#
# COMPACT_ATOMS: atom_id res chain seq x y z
N MET A 1 -16.79 30.49 11.30
CA MET A 1 -16.04 29.69 12.30
C MET A 1 -14.77 30.42 12.74
N ALA A 2 -13.96 30.98 11.84
CA ALA A 2 -12.91 31.95 12.22
C ALA A 2 -13.56 33.15 12.94
N GLY A 3 -13.35 33.29 14.26
CA GLY A 3 -13.96 34.32 15.11
C GLY A 3 -14.61 33.82 16.40
N GLN A 4 -14.92 32.52 16.52
CA GLN A 4 -15.28 31.90 17.81
C GLN A 4 -14.01 31.39 18.50
N LEU A 5 -13.93 31.54 19.83
CA LEU A 5 -12.82 31.06 20.64
C LEU A 5 -12.85 29.52 20.65
N VAL A 6 -12.18 28.90 19.67
CA VAL A 6 -11.98 27.46 19.66
C VAL A 6 -10.70 27.18 20.43
N THR A 7 -10.83 26.95 21.74
CA THR A 7 -9.71 26.47 22.56
C THR A 7 -9.72 24.95 22.55
N PHE A 8 -8.77 24.36 21.82
CA PHE A 8 -8.45 22.93 21.91
C PHE A 8 -7.19 22.80 22.76
N ASN A 9 -7.31 22.12 23.91
CA ASN A 9 -6.22 21.89 24.84
C ASN A 9 -6.44 20.55 25.54
N ILE A 10 -6.03 19.45 24.89
CA ILE A 10 -6.19 18.09 25.37
C ILE A 10 -4.85 17.38 25.25
N ASP A 11 -4.31 16.89 26.35
CA ASP A 11 -3.05 16.14 26.34
C ASP A 11 -3.25 14.78 25.65
N LYS A 12 -2.72 14.66 24.42
CA LYS A 12 -2.85 13.48 23.56
C LYS A 12 -2.27 12.20 24.18
N GLU A 13 -1.22 12.31 24.98
CA GLU A 13 -0.59 11.15 25.63
C GLU A 13 -1.39 10.68 26.85
N LYS A 14 -2.18 11.57 27.47
CA LYS A 14 -3.04 11.25 28.63
C LYS A 14 -4.45 10.81 28.26
N ASP A 15 -5.02 11.30 27.17
CA ASP A 15 -6.37 10.94 26.72
C ASP A 15 -6.45 10.98 25.17
N PHE A 16 -5.83 9.98 24.54
CA PHE A 16 -5.80 9.89 23.09
C PHE A 16 -7.21 9.74 22.49
N ALA A 17 -8.09 9.00 23.15
CA ALA A 17 -9.43 8.73 22.64
C ALA A 17 -10.23 10.03 22.53
N ARG A 18 -10.28 10.84 23.60
CA ARG A 18 -10.94 12.15 23.57
C ARG A 18 -10.25 13.12 22.62
N TRP A 19 -8.92 13.16 22.63
CA TRP A 19 -8.16 14.00 21.70
C TRP A 19 -8.56 13.73 20.25
N TYR A 20 -8.61 12.46 19.86
CA TYR A 20 -8.94 12.04 18.49
C TYR A 20 -10.42 12.29 18.16
N GLU A 21 -11.32 12.00 19.10
CA GLU A 21 -12.76 12.23 18.92
C GLU A 21 -13.10 13.72 18.73
N ASP A 22 -12.43 14.61 19.48
CA ASP A 22 -12.68 16.05 19.44
C ASP A 22 -12.00 16.73 18.24
N ILE A 23 -10.73 16.39 17.94
CA ILE A 23 -9.97 17.10 16.89
C ILE A 23 -10.48 16.80 15.48
N ILE A 24 -10.93 15.57 15.22
CA ILE A 24 -11.38 15.13 13.88
C ILE A 24 -12.51 16.00 13.33
N PRO A 25 -13.65 16.21 14.02
CA PRO A 25 -14.71 17.09 13.56
C PRO A 25 -14.32 18.57 13.69
N LEU A 26 -13.60 18.96 14.75
CA LEU A 26 -13.24 20.35 15.01
C LEU A 26 -12.34 20.93 13.90
N ALA A 27 -11.34 20.15 13.49
CA ALA A 27 -10.45 20.48 12.38
C ALA A 27 -11.07 20.14 11.02
N GLN A 28 -12.33 19.71 10.96
CA GLN A 28 -13.06 19.39 9.72
C GLN A 28 -12.36 18.33 8.85
N ILE A 29 -11.80 17.31 9.52
CA ILE A 29 -11.15 16.18 8.85
C ILE A 29 -12.20 15.15 8.44
N VAL A 30 -13.10 14.79 9.35
CA VAL A 30 -14.24 13.89 9.09
C VAL A 30 -15.47 14.41 9.82
N ASP A 31 -16.60 14.40 9.15
CA ASP A 31 -17.92 14.61 9.75
C ASP A 31 -18.62 13.26 9.92
N LYS A 32 -18.84 12.90 11.20
CA LYS A 32 -19.42 11.62 11.63
C LYS A 32 -20.94 11.68 11.77
N ARG A 33 -21.59 12.84 11.53
CA ARG A 33 -23.03 13.05 11.78
C ARG A 33 -23.93 12.45 10.70
N THR A 34 -23.43 11.47 9.96
CA THR A 34 -24.23 10.70 9.00
C THR A 34 -25.18 9.77 9.76
N THR A 35 -26.25 9.32 9.09
CA THR A 35 -27.22 8.39 9.68
C THR A 35 -26.73 6.93 9.64
N MET A 36 -25.56 6.66 9.07
CA MET A 36 -25.03 5.31 8.85
C MET A 36 -23.73 5.09 9.64
N LYS A 37 -23.73 4.10 10.54
CA LYS A 37 -22.53 3.74 11.32
C LYS A 37 -21.35 3.47 10.39
N GLY A 38 -20.20 4.06 10.67
CA GLY A 38 -18.94 3.82 9.95
C GLY A 38 -18.88 4.35 8.51
N ILE A 39 -19.89 5.08 8.04
CA ILE A 39 -19.87 5.73 6.72
C ILE A 39 -19.87 7.22 6.97
N THR A 40 -18.76 7.89 6.70
CA THR A 40 -18.53 9.28 7.15
C THR A 40 -18.26 10.23 5.98
N ILE A 41 -18.58 11.50 6.15
CA ILE A 41 -18.26 12.54 5.16
C ILE A 41 -16.84 13.04 5.43
N MET A 42 -16.03 13.22 4.38
CA MET A 42 -14.74 13.88 4.48
C MET A 42 -14.85 15.31 3.94
N PRO A 43 -14.92 16.36 4.80
CA PRO A 43 -15.02 17.74 4.34
C PRO A 43 -13.77 18.19 3.56
N PRO A 44 -13.79 19.35 2.87
CA PRO A 44 -12.70 19.78 1.98
C PRO A 44 -11.31 19.75 2.61
N TYR A 45 -11.18 20.08 3.90
CA TYR A 45 -9.88 20.09 4.59
C TYR A 45 -9.30 18.67 4.74
N GLY A 46 -10.08 17.71 5.27
CA GLY A 46 -9.65 16.32 5.34
C GLY A 46 -9.49 15.66 3.96
N CYS A 47 -10.41 15.99 3.04
CA CYS A 47 -10.43 15.43 1.68
C CYS A 47 -9.17 15.84 0.90
N PHE A 48 -8.72 17.09 1.03
CA PHE A 48 -7.46 17.52 0.43
C PHE A 48 -6.28 16.67 0.93
N ILE A 49 -6.14 16.48 2.25
CA ILE A 49 -5.00 15.73 2.81
C ILE A 49 -5.03 14.28 2.32
N HIS A 50 -6.21 13.64 2.36
CA HIS A 50 -6.38 12.28 1.89
C HIS A 50 -6.04 12.15 0.40
N THR A 51 -6.64 12.98 -0.46
CA THR A 51 -6.40 12.95 -1.90
C THR A 51 -4.93 13.21 -2.21
N LYS A 52 -4.29 14.16 -1.51
CA LYS A 52 -2.86 14.44 -1.69
C LYS A 52 -1.99 13.24 -1.33
N ILE A 53 -2.29 12.52 -0.25
CA ILE A 53 -1.59 11.28 0.10
C ILE A 53 -1.79 10.22 -0.99
N MET A 54 -3.03 10.02 -1.46
CA MET A 54 -3.32 9.04 -2.51
C MET A 54 -2.62 9.39 -3.83
N GLU A 55 -2.56 10.67 -4.21
CA GLU A 55 -1.81 11.14 -5.38
C GLU A 55 -0.31 10.80 -5.28
N GLU A 56 0.31 10.96 -4.10
CA GLU A 56 1.72 10.62 -3.93
C GLU A 56 1.97 9.10 -3.98
N VAL A 57 1.04 8.28 -3.48
CA VAL A 57 1.07 6.82 -3.67
C VAL A 57 0.95 6.47 -5.15
N GLU A 58 -0.03 7.05 -5.83
CA GLU A 58 -0.27 6.81 -7.25
C GLU A 58 0.96 7.18 -8.08
N ASN A 59 1.57 8.34 -7.82
CA ASN A 59 2.78 8.80 -8.48
C ASN A 59 3.98 7.89 -8.18
N ALA A 60 4.12 7.41 -6.94
CA ALA A 60 5.16 6.45 -6.57
C ALA A 60 5.01 5.13 -7.34
N PHE A 61 3.77 4.67 -7.57
CA PHE A 61 3.47 3.48 -8.37
C PHE A 61 3.63 3.70 -9.88
N ILE A 62 3.26 4.88 -10.40
CA ILE A 62 3.47 5.24 -11.81
C ILE A 62 4.96 5.23 -12.17
N LYS A 63 5.83 5.74 -11.27
CA LYS A 63 7.30 5.66 -11.44
C LYS A 63 7.83 4.22 -11.56
N GLN A 64 7.06 3.22 -11.13
CA GLN A 64 7.39 1.79 -11.23
C GLN A 64 6.75 1.10 -12.44
N GLY A 65 6.07 1.87 -13.30
CA GLY A 65 5.33 1.37 -14.47
C GLY A 65 3.95 0.79 -14.13
N ILE A 66 3.36 1.14 -12.99
CA ILE A 66 2.02 0.69 -12.60
C ILE A 66 1.00 1.72 -13.06
N ALA A 67 0.22 1.37 -14.09
CA ALA A 67 -0.73 2.27 -14.72
C ALA A 67 -2.02 2.42 -13.89
N LYS A 68 -2.70 3.56 -13.98
CA LYS A 68 -4.04 3.71 -13.39
C LYS A 68 -5.06 2.95 -14.24
N ALA A 69 -5.98 2.26 -13.57
CA ALA A 69 -7.16 1.64 -14.13
C ALA A 69 -8.35 1.90 -13.20
N GLN A 70 -9.56 1.61 -13.65
CA GLN A 70 -10.75 1.70 -12.80
C GLN A 70 -11.65 0.50 -13.05
N PHE A 71 -11.95 -0.24 -11.99
CA PHE A 71 -12.86 -1.38 -12.02
C PHE A 71 -14.21 -1.04 -11.40
N PRO A 72 -15.29 -1.75 -11.79
CA PRO A 72 -16.61 -1.57 -11.20
C PRO A 72 -16.63 -1.79 -9.68
N THR A 73 -17.49 -1.06 -8.98
CA THR A 73 -17.73 -1.24 -7.54
C THR A 73 -18.49 -2.54 -7.23
N LEU A 74 -19.35 -2.98 -8.15
CA LEU A 74 -20.22 -4.13 -7.96
C LEU A 74 -19.57 -5.41 -8.50
N ILE A 75 -19.56 -6.46 -7.68
CA ILE A 75 -19.02 -7.78 -8.02
C ILE A 75 -20.17 -8.80 -8.00
N PRO A 76 -20.41 -9.55 -9.09
CA PRO A 76 -21.42 -10.62 -9.08
C PRO A 76 -21.12 -11.69 -8.03
N GLU A 77 -22.16 -12.18 -7.34
CA GLU A 77 -22.04 -13.26 -6.34
C GLU A 77 -21.33 -14.50 -6.90
N THR A 78 -21.62 -14.85 -8.16
CA THR A 78 -20.99 -15.98 -8.86
C THR A 78 -19.48 -15.82 -8.97
N LEU A 79 -18.99 -14.61 -9.22
CA LEU A 79 -17.58 -14.31 -9.34
C LEU A 79 -16.89 -14.27 -7.97
N LEU A 80 -17.54 -13.65 -6.98
CA LEU A 80 -17.00 -13.55 -5.62
C LEU A 80 -16.85 -14.92 -4.96
N LYS A 81 -17.74 -15.87 -5.26
CA LYS A 81 -17.71 -17.25 -4.74
C LYS A 81 -16.67 -18.16 -5.40
N GLN A 82 -16.05 -17.76 -6.52
CA GLN A 82 -15.01 -18.58 -7.17
C GLN A 82 -13.80 -18.81 -6.26
N GLU A 83 -13.61 -17.95 -5.25
CA GLU A 83 -12.57 -18.10 -4.25
C GLU A 83 -13.14 -18.35 -2.85
N GLU A 84 -13.68 -19.54 -2.64
CA GLU A 84 -14.37 -19.91 -1.39
C GLU A 84 -13.51 -19.69 -0.13
N SER A 85 -12.19 -19.91 -0.20
CA SER A 85 -11.28 -19.71 0.94
C SER A 85 -11.05 -18.23 1.30
N HIS A 86 -11.01 -17.35 0.30
CA HIS A 86 -10.86 -15.91 0.52
C HIS A 86 -12.21 -15.32 0.93
N PHE A 87 -13.26 -15.71 0.22
CA PHE A 87 -14.64 -15.33 0.50
C PHE A 87 -15.11 -15.75 1.90
N ALA A 88 -14.72 -16.93 2.39
CA ALA A 88 -15.07 -17.38 3.74
C ALA A 88 -14.62 -16.39 4.84
N GLY A 89 -13.49 -15.69 4.61
CA GLY A 89 -13.00 -14.64 5.51
C GLY A 89 -13.80 -13.33 5.45
N PHE A 90 -14.44 -13.03 4.31
CA PHE A 90 -15.19 -11.79 4.09
C PHE A 90 -16.72 -11.97 4.16
N ASN A 91 -17.22 -13.19 4.30
CA ASN A 91 -18.65 -13.49 4.13
C ASN A 91 -19.56 -12.67 5.07
N ALA A 92 -19.10 -12.39 6.29
CA ALA A 92 -19.80 -11.54 7.26
C ALA A 92 -19.63 -10.02 7.01
N GLU A 93 -18.70 -9.62 6.14
CA GLU A 93 -18.33 -8.23 5.87
C GLU A 93 -18.89 -7.68 4.55
N VAL A 94 -19.57 -8.49 3.74
CA VAL A 94 -20.05 -8.06 2.41
C VAL A 94 -21.40 -7.36 2.49
N PHE A 95 -21.49 -6.18 1.88
CA PHE A 95 -22.77 -5.54 1.56
C PHE A 95 -23.33 -6.09 0.25
N TRP A 96 -24.62 -6.43 0.24
CA TRP A 96 -25.31 -6.98 -0.92
C TRP A 96 -26.34 -6.01 -1.49
N VAL A 97 -26.28 -5.81 -2.80
CA VAL A 97 -27.35 -5.25 -3.61
C VAL A 97 -28.19 -6.42 -4.12
N THR A 98 -29.47 -6.44 -3.74
CA THR A 98 -30.41 -7.51 -4.12
C THR A 98 -31.60 -7.01 -4.94
N LYS A 99 -31.73 -5.69 -5.12
CA LYS A 99 -32.82 -5.07 -5.86
C LYS A 99 -32.33 -3.97 -6.80
N GLY A 100 -32.96 -3.85 -7.95
CA GLY A 100 -32.85 -2.73 -8.88
C GLY A 100 -34.18 -1.99 -8.94
N GLY A 101 -34.25 -0.78 -8.41
CA GLY A 101 -35.54 -0.13 -8.13
C GLY A 101 -36.32 -0.95 -7.08
N THR A 102 -37.50 -1.44 -7.45
CA THR A 102 -38.36 -2.26 -6.58
C THR A 102 -38.27 -3.76 -6.87
N SER A 103 -37.68 -4.15 -8.00
CA SER A 103 -37.58 -5.55 -8.46
C SER A 103 -36.35 -6.24 -7.90
N ASP A 104 -36.49 -7.52 -7.55
CA ASP A 104 -35.34 -8.37 -7.24
C ASP A 104 -34.49 -8.58 -8.50
N ILE A 105 -33.17 -8.58 -8.32
CA ILE A 105 -32.23 -8.89 -9.41
C ILE A 105 -31.91 -10.38 -9.42
N GLU A 106 -31.66 -10.93 -10.60
CA GLU A 106 -31.41 -12.37 -10.79
C GLU A 106 -30.16 -12.84 -10.03
N THR A 107 -29.07 -12.07 -10.10
CA THR A 107 -27.82 -12.35 -9.39
C THR A 107 -27.51 -11.23 -8.42
N LYS A 108 -27.32 -11.56 -7.14
CA LYS A 108 -26.90 -10.59 -6.11
C LYS A 108 -25.55 -9.98 -6.48
N LEU A 109 -25.39 -8.68 -6.21
CA LEU A 109 -24.14 -7.97 -6.46
C LEU A 109 -23.55 -7.53 -5.13
N ALA A 110 -22.30 -7.88 -4.85
CA ALA A 110 -21.57 -7.40 -3.70
C ALA A 110 -21.00 -6.00 -3.98
N LEU A 111 -21.06 -5.09 -3.01
CA LEU A 111 -20.12 -3.96 -3.00
C LEU A 111 -18.73 -4.51 -2.69
N ARG A 112 -17.71 -4.16 -3.50
CA ARG A 112 -16.36 -4.69 -3.35
C ARG A 112 -15.80 -4.52 -1.92
N PRO A 113 -15.47 -5.61 -1.20
CA PRO A 113 -14.65 -5.53 0.01
C PRO A 113 -13.15 -5.38 -0.31
N THR A 114 -12.79 -5.81 -1.52
CA THR A 114 -11.49 -5.78 -2.21
C THR A 114 -11.73 -6.18 -3.68
N SER A 115 -10.79 -5.92 -4.60
CA SER A 115 -11.03 -6.06 -6.05
C SER A 115 -10.38 -7.27 -6.73
N GLU A 116 -9.72 -8.18 -6.01
CA GLU A 116 -9.03 -9.35 -6.59
C GLU A 116 -9.92 -10.13 -7.56
N THR A 117 -11.14 -10.48 -7.15
CA THR A 117 -12.02 -11.33 -7.97
C THR A 117 -12.42 -10.66 -9.28
N ILE A 118 -12.75 -9.36 -9.26
CA ILE A 118 -13.14 -8.61 -10.47
C ILE A 118 -11.93 -8.31 -11.36
N MET A 119 -10.79 -7.95 -10.76
CA MET A 119 -9.57 -7.63 -11.50
C MET A 119 -8.97 -8.87 -12.16
N TYR A 120 -8.93 -10.00 -11.45
CA TYR A 120 -8.28 -11.21 -11.96
C TYR A 120 -9.12 -11.93 -13.01
N SER A 121 -10.45 -11.82 -12.92
CA SER A 121 -11.32 -12.21 -14.04
C SER A 121 -11.02 -11.42 -15.32
N SER A 122 -10.65 -10.14 -15.18
CA SER A 122 -10.27 -9.29 -16.31
C SER A 122 -8.84 -9.59 -16.79
N PHE A 123 -7.90 -9.85 -15.87
CA PHE A 123 -6.54 -10.25 -16.23
C PHE A 123 -6.52 -11.54 -17.05
N ALA A 124 -7.42 -12.49 -16.78
CA ALA A 124 -7.55 -13.71 -17.56
C ALA A 124 -7.94 -13.46 -19.03
N ASN A 125 -8.62 -12.33 -19.31
CA ASN A 125 -8.91 -11.90 -20.67
C ASN A 125 -7.73 -11.15 -21.31
N TRP A 126 -7.05 -10.29 -20.53
CA TRP A 126 -5.98 -9.43 -21.02
C TRP A 126 -4.64 -10.13 -21.22
N VAL A 127 -4.35 -11.17 -20.43
CA VAL A 127 -3.10 -11.92 -20.47
C VAL A 127 -3.32 -13.18 -21.29
N GLN A 128 -2.70 -13.26 -22.47
CA GLN A 128 -2.74 -14.44 -23.34
C GLN A 128 -1.34 -14.92 -23.73
N SER A 129 -0.36 -14.03 -23.80
CA SER A 129 1.03 -14.29 -24.17
C SER A 129 2.00 -13.65 -23.16
N TYR A 130 3.23 -14.15 -23.08
CA TYR A 130 4.30 -13.52 -22.31
C TYR A 130 4.52 -12.04 -22.69
N ARG A 131 4.12 -11.61 -23.90
CA ARG A 131 4.18 -10.21 -24.36
C ARG A 131 3.21 -9.27 -23.64
N ASP A 132 2.13 -9.82 -23.08
CA ASP A 132 1.16 -9.07 -22.28
C ASP A 132 1.67 -8.85 -20.85
N LEU A 133 2.80 -9.48 -20.49
CA LEU A 133 3.42 -9.41 -19.18
C LEU A 133 4.68 -8.53 -19.18
N PRO A 134 4.95 -7.82 -18.07
CA PRO A 134 4.11 -7.73 -16.88
C PRO A 134 2.91 -6.80 -17.10
N ILE A 135 1.72 -7.21 -16.66
CA ILE A 135 0.60 -6.29 -16.51
C ILE A 135 0.59 -5.73 -15.09
N LYS A 136 0.53 -4.40 -14.98
CA LYS A 136 0.62 -3.69 -13.71
C LYS A 136 -0.40 -2.56 -13.67
N VAL A 137 -1.39 -2.69 -12.80
CA VAL A 137 -2.43 -1.67 -12.65
C VAL A 137 -2.67 -1.29 -11.20
N GLN A 138 -3.18 -0.09 -10.98
CA GLN A 138 -3.65 0.40 -9.69
C GLN A 138 -4.98 1.13 -9.86
N GLN A 139 -5.74 1.25 -8.77
CA GLN A 139 -6.91 2.13 -8.70
C GLN A 139 -7.01 2.79 -7.33
N SER A 140 -7.43 4.05 -7.30
CA SER A 140 -7.88 4.73 -6.08
C SER A 140 -9.40 4.75 -6.06
N CYS A 141 -9.98 4.17 -5.02
CA CYS A 141 -11.42 3.91 -4.98
C CYS A 141 -11.94 3.72 -3.54
N GLN A 142 -13.23 3.45 -3.40
CA GLN A 142 -13.83 3.01 -2.14
C GLN A 142 -14.01 1.50 -2.11
N VAL A 143 -13.73 0.91 -0.94
CA VAL A 143 -14.14 -0.45 -0.58
C VAL A 143 -15.11 -0.43 0.60
N PHE A 144 -15.92 -1.48 0.67
CA PHE A 144 -17.04 -1.60 1.59
C PHE A 144 -16.89 -2.84 2.45
N ARG A 145 -16.82 -2.65 3.77
CA ARG A 145 -16.74 -3.74 4.74
C ARG A 145 -17.76 -3.50 5.84
N TYR A 146 -18.68 -4.43 6.08
CA TYR A 146 -19.77 -4.22 7.03
C TYR A 146 -19.28 -3.96 8.45
N GLU A 147 -18.08 -4.42 8.83
CA GLU A 147 -17.40 -4.17 10.11
C GLU A 147 -18.35 -4.21 11.33
N THR A 148 -18.35 -5.35 12.00
CA THR A 148 -19.22 -5.62 13.15
C THR A 148 -18.69 -4.98 14.44
N LYS A 149 -17.41 -4.60 14.49
CA LYS A 149 -16.79 -3.94 15.65
C LYS A 149 -17.10 -2.45 15.70
N ASP A 150 -16.58 -1.78 16.73
CA ASP A 150 -16.73 -0.34 16.93
C ASP A 150 -15.92 0.46 15.91
N THR A 151 -16.60 1.34 15.19
CA THR A 151 -16.00 2.15 14.12
C THR A 151 -15.25 3.34 14.68
N SER A 152 -14.06 3.60 14.15
CA SER A 152 -13.25 4.78 14.44
C SER A 152 -12.92 5.46 13.11
N PRO A 153 -13.22 6.76 12.93
CA PRO A 153 -12.96 7.46 11.68
C PRO A 153 -11.54 7.22 11.18
N LEU A 154 -11.38 7.03 9.87
CA LEU A 154 -10.11 6.78 9.17
C LEU A 154 -9.38 5.48 9.55
N ILE A 155 -9.56 4.97 10.77
CA ILE A 155 -8.87 3.76 11.28
C ILE A 155 -9.69 2.49 10.98
N ARG A 156 -10.99 2.56 11.22
CA ARG A 156 -11.93 1.44 11.08
C ARG A 156 -13.31 1.96 10.67
N ALA A 157 -13.60 1.93 9.39
CA ALA A 157 -14.82 2.43 8.77
C ALA A 157 -15.48 1.35 7.90
N ARG A 158 -16.73 1.58 7.50
CA ARG A 158 -17.49 0.68 6.62
C ARG A 158 -17.39 1.03 5.14
N GLU A 159 -17.18 2.31 4.84
CA GLU A 159 -16.75 2.81 3.55
C GLU A 159 -15.32 3.36 3.72
N ILE A 160 -14.38 2.79 2.97
CA ILE A 160 -12.95 3.06 3.14
C ILE A 160 -12.41 3.51 1.80
N TYR A 161 -11.88 4.73 1.75
CA TYR A 161 -11.10 5.20 0.61
C TYR A 161 -9.70 4.61 0.68
N TRP A 162 -9.23 4.07 -0.44
CA TRP A 162 -7.94 3.41 -0.51
C TRP A 162 -7.36 3.44 -1.93
N ASN A 163 -6.10 3.04 -2.05
CA ASN A 163 -5.46 2.68 -3.30
C ASN A 163 -5.06 1.20 -3.23
N GLU A 164 -5.36 0.46 -4.29
CA GLU A 164 -4.96 -0.94 -4.47
C GLU A 164 -4.23 -1.11 -5.81
N ALA A 165 -3.07 -1.76 -5.78
CA ALA A 165 -2.28 -2.11 -6.96
C ALA A 165 -2.24 -3.62 -7.12
N HIS A 166 -2.36 -4.11 -8.35
CA HIS A 166 -2.31 -5.53 -8.68
C HIS A 166 -1.44 -5.73 -9.92
N CYS A 167 -0.49 -6.65 -9.84
CA CYS A 167 0.39 -6.99 -10.95
C CYS A 167 0.41 -8.50 -11.21
N CYS A 168 0.66 -8.85 -12.47
CA CYS A 168 0.88 -10.22 -12.92
C CYS A 168 2.17 -10.26 -13.74
N HIS A 169 3.01 -11.26 -13.47
CA HIS A 169 4.38 -11.38 -13.97
C HIS A 169 4.61 -12.75 -14.60
N GLU A 170 5.60 -12.82 -15.50
CA GLU A 170 6.01 -14.08 -16.14
C GLU A 170 6.70 -15.00 -15.11
N THR A 171 7.53 -14.43 -14.23
CA THR A 171 8.36 -15.19 -13.28
C THR A 171 8.15 -14.77 -11.82
N SER A 172 8.48 -15.69 -10.90
CA SER A 172 8.44 -15.41 -9.46
C SER A 172 9.42 -14.31 -9.02
N ASP A 173 10.60 -14.24 -9.64
CA ASP A 173 11.62 -13.24 -9.34
C ASP A 173 11.17 -11.82 -9.70
N GLU A 174 10.53 -11.65 -10.87
CA GLU A 174 9.93 -10.36 -11.26
C GLU A 174 8.82 -9.93 -10.28
N CYS A 175 8.02 -10.89 -9.83
CA CYS A 175 6.96 -10.67 -8.85
C CYS A 175 7.51 -10.24 -7.48
N GLU A 176 8.58 -10.90 -7.01
CA GLU A 176 9.31 -10.58 -5.77
C GLU A 176 9.94 -9.19 -5.86
N GLN A 177 10.59 -8.88 -6.99
CA GLN A 177 11.17 -7.55 -7.24
C GLN A 177 10.10 -6.46 -7.20
N GLN A 178 8.91 -6.71 -7.74
CA GLN A 178 7.80 -5.77 -7.66
C GLN A 178 7.31 -5.59 -6.23
N CYS A 179 7.23 -6.65 -5.43
CA CYS A 179 6.91 -6.55 -3.99
C CYS A 179 7.90 -5.64 -3.24
N ARG A 180 9.20 -5.75 -3.54
CA ARG A 180 10.23 -4.87 -2.97
C ARG A 180 10.08 -3.42 -3.43
N LYS A 181 9.69 -3.19 -4.69
CA LYS A 181 9.45 -1.84 -5.22
C LYS A 181 8.25 -1.15 -4.57
N TYR A 182 7.20 -1.89 -4.17
CA TYR A 182 6.13 -1.33 -3.35
C TYR A 182 6.67 -0.70 -2.06
N TRP A 183 7.65 -1.33 -1.41
CA TRP A 183 8.26 -0.79 -0.19
C TRP A 183 9.06 0.48 -0.41
N ILE A 184 9.73 0.62 -1.55
CA ILE A 184 10.42 1.88 -1.90
C ILE A 184 9.39 3.00 -2.04
N GLY A 185 8.28 2.74 -2.74
CA GLY A 185 7.19 3.70 -2.91
C GLY A 185 6.55 4.08 -1.57
N TYR A 186 6.16 3.10 -0.76
CA TYR A 186 5.56 3.39 0.54
C TYR A 186 6.53 4.06 1.51
N ARG A 187 7.82 3.71 1.54
CA ARG A 187 8.81 4.41 2.37
C ARG A 187 8.92 5.89 2.00
N HIS A 188 8.95 6.20 0.70
CA HIS A 188 8.94 7.58 0.24
C HIS A 188 7.70 8.34 0.73
N VAL A 189 6.50 7.76 0.56
CA VAL A 189 5.25 8.41 0.98
C VAL A 189 5.19 8.55 2.51
N PHE A 190 5.56 7.53 3.28
CA PHE A 190 5.53 7.59 4.74
C PHE A 190 6.58 8.54 5.31
N ASN A 191 7.85 8.40 4.92
CA ASN A 191 8.94 9.16 5.53
C ASN A 191 9.06 10.57 4.95
N ASP A 192 9.04 10.71 3.62
CA ASP A 192 9.41 11.97 2.97
C ASP A 192 8.20 12.89 2.77
N ILE A 193 7.01 12.33 2.58
CA ILE A 193 5.77 13.11 2.35
C ILE A 193 4.98 13.29 3.65
N MET A 194 4.73 12.19 4.37
CA MET A 194 3.92 12.20 5.59
C MET A 194 4.74 12.45 6.85
N CYS A 195 6.06 12.40 6.79
CA CYS A 195 6.94 12.48 7.96
C CYS A 195 6.62 11.44 9.06
N VAL A 196 6.00 10.30 8.70
CA VAL A 196 5.58 9.24 9.62
C VAL A 196 6.53 8.06 9.50
N PRO A 197 7.29 7.70 10.55
CA PRO A 197 8.07 6.48 10.56
C PRO A 197 7.15 5.27 10.83
N GLY A 198 7.52 4.10 10.29
CA GLY A 198 6.74 2.88 10.42
C GLY A 198 7.59 1.65 10.75
N VAL A 199 6.94 0.63 11.33
CA VAL A 199 7.52 -0.69 11.60
C VAL A 199 7.27 -1.57 10.36
N TYR A 200 8.31 -1.76 9.55
CA TYR A 200 8.25 -2.54 8.31
C TYR A 200 8.54 -4.01 8.59
N ILE A 201 7.53 -4.89 8.53
CA ILE A 201 7.66 -6.30 8.95
C ILE A 201 6.93 -7.25 8.01
N ARG A 202 7.41 -8.48 7.94
CA ARG A 202 6.72 -9.61 7.31
C ARG A 202 5.81 -10.28 8.33
N ARG A 203 4.54 -10.49 7.98
CA ARG A 203 3.57 -11.21 8.81
C ARG A 203 3.98 -12.68 8.97
N PRO A 204 3.66 -13.32 10.11
CA PRO A 204 3.76 -14.77 10.21
C PRO A 204 2.76 -15.46 9.26
N VAL A 205 2.98 -16.73 8.97
CA VAL A 205 2.16 -17.47 7.97
C VAL A 205 0.68 -17.51 8.36
N TRP A 206 0.36 -17.54 9.66
CA TRP A 206 -1.02 -17.58 10.14
C TRP A 206 -1.76 -16.24 10.10
N ASP A 207 -1.06 -15.12 9.88
CA ASP A 207 -1.61 -13.75 9.76
C ASP A 207 -1.30 -13.13 8.39
N THR A 208 -0.96 -13.98 7.43
CA THR A 208 -0.78 -13.58 6.03
C THR A 208 -2.14 -13.42 5.36
N PHE A 209 -2.24 -12.50 4.39
CA PHE A 209 -3.45 -12.31 3.61
C PHE A 209 -3.94 -13.64 3.02
N PRO A 210 -5.25 -13.97 3.11
CA PRO A 210 -5.78 -15.23 2.59
C PRO A 210 -5.43 -15.42 1.11
N GLY A 211 -4.58 -16.43 0.85
CA GLY A 211 -4.12 -16.77 -0.51
C GLY A 211 -2.72 -16.26 -0.87
N ALA A 212 -2.09 -15.45 -0.03
CA ALA A 212 -0.71 -15.01 -0.23
C ALA A 212 0.32 -16.03 0.29
N LEU A 213 1.48 -16.08 -0.36
CA LEU A 213 2.67 -16.79 0.12
C LEU A 213 3.31 -16.07 1.30
N TYR A 214 3.37 -14.73 1.24
CA TYR A 214 3.73 -13.89 2.36
C TYR A 214 3.04 -12.54 2.27
N THR A 215 2.95 -11.83 3.40
CA THR A 215 2.43 -10.47 3.49
C THR A 215 3.42 -9.62 4.25
N ASP A 216 3.83 -8.52 3.63
CA ASP A 216 4.64 -7.48 4.25
C ASP A 216 3.74 -6.28 4.58
N VAL A 217 4.03 -5.58 5.67
CA VAL A 217 3.19 -4.48 6.18
C VAL A 217 4.01 -3.31 6.72
N ILE A 218 3.32 -2.18 6.90
CA ILE A 218 3.77 -1.06 7.74
C ILE A 218 2.81 -0.93 8.92
N ASP A 219 3.29 -1.25 10.11
CA ASP A 219 2.57 -0.98 11.36
C ASP A 219 3.05 0.39 11.92
N VAL A 220 2.12 1.29 12.25
CA VAL A 220 2.42 2.61 12.85
C VAL A 220 2.00 2.60 14.31
N ILE A 221 2.88 3.07 15.20
CA ILE A 221 2.61 3.16 16.64
C ILE A 221 1.68 4.34 16.92
N MET A 222 0.62 4.08 17.69
CA MET A 222 -0.36 5.08 18.13
C MET A 222 -0.04 5.60 19.54
N PRO A 223 -0.54 6.80 19.93
CA PRO A 223 -0.27 7.38 21.25
C PRO A 223 -0.69 6.51 22.44
N ASN A 224 -1.73 5.70 22.28
CA ASN A 224 -2.18 4.74 23.30
C ASN A 224 -1.31 3.45 23.36
N GLY A 225 -0.19 3.40 22.64
CA GLY A 225 0.75 2.27 22.62
C GLY A 225 0.31 1.09 21.76
N LYS A 226 -0.85 1.15 21.09
CA LYS A 226 -1.24 0.15 20.09
C LYS A 226 -0.57 0.43 18.75
N VAL A 227 -0.63 -0.54 17.83
CA VAL A 227 -0.23 -0.35 16.43
C VAL A 227 -1.43 -0.45 15.48
N VAL A 228 -1.35 0.30 14.39
CA VAL A 228 -2.28 0.21 13.26
C VAL A 228 -1.52 -0.18 11.99
N GLN A 229 -1.99 -1.21 11.28
CA GLN A 229 -1.49 -1.53 9.95
C GLN A 229 -1.95 -0.47 8.96
N ALA A 230 -1.02 0.35 8.47
CA ALA A 230 -1.29 1.47 7.60
C ALA A 230 -1.19 1.14 6.10
N ALA A 231 -0.33 0.18 5.73
CA ALA A 231 -0.19 -0.32 4.36
C ALA A 231 0.24 -1.80 4.34
N SER A 232 0.01 -2.48 3.21
CA SER A 232 0.44 -3.86 2.99
C SER A 232 0.84 -4.14 1.55
N ALA A 233 1.71 -5.13 1.35
CA ALA A 233 2.00 -5.73 0.06
C ALA A 233 2.03 -7.27 0.21
N HIS A 234 1.52 -7.95 -0.80
CA HIS A 234 1.23 -9.38 -0.77
C HIS A 234 1.85 -10.05 -1.98
N PHE A 235 2.68 -11.07 -1.76
CA PHE A 235 3.09 -11.98 -2.82
C PHE A 235 2.06 -13.09 -2.90
N LEU A 236 1.22 -13.07 -3.93
CA LEU A 236 0.09 -14.00 -4.07
C LEU A 236 0.48 -15.33 -4.73
N GLY A 237 1.66 -15.36 -5.36
CA GLY A 237 2.12 -16.51 -6.12
C GLY A 237 1.19 -16.81 -7.29
N GLN A 238 0.89 -18.08 -7.51
CA GLN A 238 0.04 -18.53 -8.62
C GLN A 238 -1.35 -19.00 -8.17
N ARG A 239 -1.74 -18.77 -6.91
CA ARG A 239 -3.04 -19.26 -6.40
C ARG A 239 -4.20 -18.62 -7.18
N PHE A 240 -4.20 -17.29 -7.23
CA PHE A 240 -5.26 -16.53 -7.90
C PHE A 240 -5.24 -16.73 -9.42
N SER A 241 -4.06 -16.79 -10.04
CA SER A 241 -3.97 -17.07 -11.49
C SER A 241 -4.51 -18.46 -11.83
N LYS A 242 -4.34 -19.46 -10.96
CA LYS A 242 -4.96 -20.79 -11.11
C LYS A 242 -6.48 -20.75 -10.98
N ILE A 243 -7.01 -20.02 -10.00
CA ILE A 243 -8.45 -19.91 -9.74
C ILE A 243 -9.16 -19.16 -10.88
N PHE A 244 -8.64 -18.00 -11.27
CA PHE A 244 -9.26 -17.13 -12.28
C PHE A 244 -8.83 -17.46 -13.72
N GLY A 245 -7.90 -18.40 -13.91
CA GLY A 245 -7.44 -18.81 -15.24
C GLY A 245 -6.54 -17.80 -15.94
N VAL A 246 -5.77 -17.01 -15.18
CA VAL A 246 -4.78 -16.07 -15.75
C VAL A 246 -3.58 -16.86 -16.27
N ARG A 247 -3.66 -17.26 -17.54
CA ARG A 247 -2.69 -18.13 -18.21
C ARG A 247 -2.10 -17.47 -19.44
N PHE A 248 -0.84 -17.75 -19.75
CA PHE A 248 -0.16 -17.19 -20.92
C PHE A 248 0.67 -18.23 -21.66
N ASP A 249 0.87 -17.99 -22.96
CA ASP A 249 1.85 -18.71 -23.78
C ASP A 249 3.26 -18.21 -23.45
N GLY A 250 4.09 -19.09 -22.88
CA GLY A 250 5.48 -18.79 -22.50
C GLY A 250 6.44 -18.69 -23.68
N ARG A 251 7.62 -18.08 -23.47
CA ARG A 251 8.62 -17.83 -24.53
C ARG A 251 9.10 -19.11 -25.26
N GLU A 252 9.23 -20.22 -24.54
CA GLU A 252 9.67 -21.50 -25.12
C GLU A 252 8.64 -22.07 -26.11
N LYS A 253 7.35 -21.82 -25.89
CA LYS A 253 6.28 -22.19 -26.82
C LYS A 253 6.44 -21.45 -28.15
N GLU A 254 6.70 -20.13 -28.09
CA GLU A 254 6.90 -19.34 -29.31
C GLU A 254 8.17 -19.76 -30.07
N LYS A 255 9.30 -19.95 -29.37
CA LYS A 255 10.55 -20.43 -30.00
C LYS A 255 10.35 -21.78 -30.70
N THR A 256 9.65 -22.70 -30.04
CA THR A 256 9.35 -24.03 -30.58
C THR A 256 8.45 -23.89 -31.82
N GLN A 257 7.38 -23.09 -31.76
CA GLN A 257 6.51 -22.83 -32.91
C GLN A 257 7.24 -22.18 -34.09
N SER A 258 8.13 -21.21 -33.85
CA SER A 258 8.95 -20.59 -34.90
C SER A 258 9.90 -21.59 -35.55
N ALA A 259 10.64 -22.39 -34.75
CA ALA A 259 11.54 -23.41 -35.25
C ALA A 259 10.80 -24.46 -36.11
N LEU A 260 9.61 -24.88 -35.69
CA LEU A 260 8.76 -25.81 -36.42
C LEU A 260 8.23 -25.23 -37.73
N MET A 261 7.86 -23.94 -37.75
CA MET A 261 7.46 -23.30 -39.01
C MET A 261 8.61 -23.24 -40.01
N GLU A 262 9.82 -22.94 -39.54
CA GLU A 262 11.03 -22.96 -40.36
C GLU A 262 11.33 -24.38 -40.90
N GLU A 263 11.24 -25.40 -40.05
CA GLU A 263 11.48 -26.80 -40.44
C GLU A 263 10.43 -27.28 -41.47
N LYS A 264 9.15 -26.96 -41.26
CA LYS A 264 8.08 -27.23 -42.23
C LYS A 264 8.32 -26.53 -43.57
N GLN A 265 8.86 -25.31 -43.54
CA GLN A 265 9.18 -24.56 -44.76
C GLN A 265 10.36 -25.18 -45.51
N GLN A 266 11.43 -25.57 -44.79
CA GLN A 266 12.59 -26.27 -45.37
C GLN A 266 12.19 -27.63 -45.97
N LEU A 267 11.33 -28.38 -45.30
CA LEU A 267 10.83 -29.67 -45.79
C LEU A 267 9.99 -29.50 -47.07
N LYS A 268 9.11 -28.49 -47.13
CA LYS A 268 8.34 -28.16 -48.35
C LYS A 268 9.25 -27.79 -49.51
N GLU A 269 10.32 -27.04 -49.27
CA GLU A 269 11.32 -26.70 -50.30
C GLU A 269 12.09 -27.92 -50.80
N LYS A 270 12.49 -28.82 -49.88
CA LYS A 270 13.17 -30.08 -50.22
C LYS A 270 12.28 -30.98 -51.07
N GLN A 271 11.03 -31.19 -50.66
CA GLN A 271 10.05 -31.97 -51.42
C GLN A 271 9.76 -31.37 -52.80
N LYS A 272 9.77 -30.03 -52.93
CA LYS A 272 9.62 -29.35 -54.23
C LYS A 272 10.81 -29.63 -55.16
N LYS A 273 12.05 -29.52 -54.65
CA LYS A 273 13.28 -29.83 -55.41
C LYS A 273 13.32 -31.30 -55.85
N GLU A 274 12.97 -32.24 -54.98
CA GLU A 274 12.91 -33.67 -55.32
C GLU A 274 11.85 -33.97 -56.39
N LYS A 275 10.67 -33.33 -56.32
CA LYS A 275 9.65 -33.44 -57.38
C LYS A 275 10.13 -32.89 -58.73
N GLU A 276 10.89 -31.80 -58.73
CA GLU A 276 11.48 -31.22 -59.95
C GLU A 276 12.58 -32.13 -60.54
N GLU A 277 13.44 -32.72 -59.70
CA GLU A 277 14.43 -33.72 -60.14
C GLU A 277 13.78 -34.99 -60.69
N LYS A 278 12.78 -35.56 -60.00
CA LYS A 278 12.02 -36.72 -60.48
C LYS A 278 11.37 -36.42 -61.84
N LYS A 279 10.83 -35.21 -62.04
CA LYS A 279 10.29 -34.76 -63.34
C LYS A 279 11.39 -34.69 -64.41
N LYS A 280 12.56 -34.13 -64.11
CA LYS A 280 13.73 -34.11 -65.03
C LYS A 280 14.17 -35.52 -65.41
N LYS A 281 14.37 -36.41 -64.44
CA LYS A 281 14.76 -37.81 -64.67
C LYS A 281 13.72 -38.59 -65.49
N LYS A 282 12.41 -38.37 -65.25
CA LYS A 282 11.33 -38.93 -66.09
C LYS A 282 11.38 -38.41 -67.52
N LYS A 283 11.71 -37.12 -67.71
CA LYS A 283 11.84 -36.50 -69.04
C LYS A 283 13.05 -37.06 -69.80
N GLU A 284 14.20 -37.18 -69.14
CA GLU A 284 15.41 -37.80 -69.69
C GLU A 284 15.22 -39.29 -70.01
N LYS A 285 14.55 -40.07 -69.14
CA LYS A 285 14.19 -41.47 -69.43
C LYS A 285 13.28 -41.58 -70.67
N LYS A 286 12.28 -40.69 -70.82
CA LYS A 286 11.39 -40.65 -71.99
C LYS A 286 12.14 -40.27 -73.28
N GLU A 287 13.11 -39.37 -73.20
CA GLU A 287 13.96 -39.01 -74.35
C GLU A 287 14.90 -40.15 -74.76
N LYS A 288 15.51 -40.86 -73.78
CA LYS A 288 16.33 -42.05 -74.04
C LYS A 288 15.51 -43.21 -74.62
N GLN A 289 14.29 -43.43 -74.15
CA GLN A 289 13.38 -44.44 -74.71
C GLN A 289 12.90 -44.09 -76.13
N LYS A 290 12.81 -42.81 -76.51
CA LYS A 290 12.50 -42.39 -77.89
C LYS A 290 13.66 -42.58 -78.87
N GLN A 291 14.90 -42.65 -78.39
CA GLN A 291 16.08 -42.88 -79.24
C GLN A 291 16.40 -44.37 -79.49
N GLN A 292 15.85 -45.28 -78.68
CA GLN A 292 15.93 -46.72 -78.91
C GLN A 292 14.67 -47.22 -79.61
N GLY A 293 14.66 -47.18 -80.95
CA GLY A 293 13.59 -47.80 -81.72
C GLY A 293 13.64 -49.32 -81.67
N ASN A 294 12.61 -49.98 -81.10
CA ASN A 294 12.06 -51.26 -81.60
C ASN A 294 10.80 -51.78 -80.87
N LYS A 295 9.82 -52.19 -81.69
CA LYS A 295 8.80 -53.27 -81.61
C LYS A 295 8.03 -53.61 -80.30
N LYS A 296 6.74 -53.25 -80.31
CA LYS A 296 5.47 -54.00 -80.02
C LYS A 296 5.34 -55.22 -79.08
N GLU A 297 6.36 -55.70 -78.38
CA GLU A 297 6.17 -56.68 -77.26
C GLU A 297 6.61 -56.14 -75.89
N GLY A 298 7.18 -54.93 -75.83
CA GLY A 298 7.54 -54.27 -74.58
C GLY A 298 6.44 -53.41 -73.95
N GLU A 299 5.36 -53.09 -74.67
CA GLU A 299 4.36 -52.10 -74.21
C GLU A 299 3.58 -52.57 -72.97
N GLN A 300 3.17 -53.85 -72.88
CA GLN A 300 2.48 -54.37 -71.70
C GLN A 300 3.38 -54.56 -70.47
N GLN A 301 4.65 -54.97 -70.66
CA GLN A 301 5.61 -55.08 -69.55
C GLN A 301 6.01 -53.70 -69.01
N ILE A 302 6.17 -52.70 -69.89
CA ILE A 302 6.46 -51.32 -69.51
C ILE A 302 5.26 -50.71 -68.77
N GLU A 303 4.03 -51.00 -69.19
CA GLU A 303 2.82 -50.49 -68.54
C GLU A 303 2.63 -51.11 -67.14
N GLN A 304 2.83 -52.43 -66.98
CA GLN A 304 2.84 -53.09 -65.66
C GLN A 304 3.94 -52.57 -64.74
N GLN A 305 5.15 -52.34 -65.27
CA GLN A 305 6.27 -51.82 -64.48
C GLN A 305 6.05 -50.35 -64.08
N GLN A 306 5.43 -49.54 -64.94
CA GLN A 306 5.02 -48.17 -64.61
C GLN A 306 3.89 -48.15 -63.57
N GLN A 307 2.97 -49.12 -63.60
CA GLN A 307 1.89 -49.23 -62.64
C GLN A 307 2.41 -49.64 -61.25
N GLN A 308 3.32 -50.63 -61.19
CA GLN A 308 4.00 -51.02 -59.94
C GLN A 308 4.90 -49.92 -59.38
N GLU A 309 5.61 -49.17 -60.23
CA GLU A 309 6.38 -47.99 -59.79
C GLU A 309 5.46 -46.89 -59.23
N LYS A 310 4.27 -46.71 -59.82
CA LYS A 310 3.28 -45.72 -59.38
C LYS A 310 2.63 -46.11 -58.05
N GLU A 311 2.27 -47.38 -57.88
CA GLU A 311 1.77 -47.91 -56.61
C GLU A 311 2.82 -47.78 -55.50
N LYS A 312 4.10 -48.08 -55.77
CA LYS A 312 5.18 -47.85 -54.81
C LYS A 312 5.38 -46.36 -54.48
N ASP A 313 5.37 -45.47 -55.48
CA ASP A 313 5.48 -44.02 -55.26
C ASP A 313 4.27 -43.47 -54.46
N ASP A 314 3.08 -44.06 -54.60
CA ASP A 314 1.87 -43.66 -53.87
C ASP A 314 1.88 -44.21 -52.43
N GLN A 315 2.35 -45.44 -52.22
CA GLN A 315 2.56 -46.02 -50.88
C GLN A 315 3.58 -45.21 -50.06
N ILE A 316 4.70 -44.81 -50.69
CA ILE A 316 5.74 -43.99 -50.03
C ILE A 316 5.19 -42.63 -49.62
N LYS A 317 4.34 -41.99 -50.44
CA LYS A 317 3.72 -40.70 -50.07
C LYS A 317 2.75 -40.85 -48.91
N GLU A 318 2.05 -41.97 -48.84
CA GLU A 318 1.09 -42.25 -47.77
C GLU A 318 1.83 -42.46 -46.44
N ASP A 319 2.92 -43.23 -46.45
CA ASP A 319 3.79 -43.43 -45.29
C ASP A 319 4.46 -42.11 -44.83
N GLU A 320 4.97 -41.29 -45.76
CA GLU A 320 5.53 -39.97 -45.46
C GLU A 320 4.48 -39.03 -44.83
N LEU A 321 3.23 -39.07 -45.31
CA LEU A 321 2.14 -38.25 -44.79
C LEU A 321 1.74 -38.68 -43.37
N VAL A 322 1.68 -39.98 -43.10
CA VAL A 322 1.37 -40.53 -41.77
C VAL A 322 2.47 -40.17 -40.77
N GLN A 323 3.73 -40.25 -41.17
CA GLN A 323 4.86 -39.87 -40.32
C GLN A 323 4.85 -38.36 -40.02
N GLN A 324 4.54 -37.51 -41.01
CA GLN A 324 4.33 -36.08 -40.82
C GLN A 324 3.20 -35.78 -39.81
N GLN A 325 2.07 -36.48 -39.93
CA GLN A 325 0.94 -36.29 -39.01
C GLN A 325 1.25 -36.76 -37.58
N GLN A 326 2.08 -37.78 -37.41
CA GLN A 326 2.52 -38.25 -36.09
C GLN A 326 3.51 -37.29 -35.42
N GLU A 327 4.42 -36.69 -36.19
CA GLU A 327 5.32 -35.65 -35.70
C GLU A 327 4.57 -34.35 -35.36
N GLU A 328 3.59 -33.94 -36.19
CA GLU A 328 2.69 -32.82 -35.88
C GLU A 328 1.92 -33.04 -34.57
N LYS A 329 1.41 -34.25 -34.34
CA LYS A 329 0.71 -34.59 -33.08
C LYS A 329 1.62 -34.55 -31.85
N LYS A 330 2.83 -35.09 -31.92
CA LYS A 330 3.79 -35.05 -30.79
C LYS A 330 4.20 -33.62 -30.44
N VAL A 331 4.25 -32.76 -31.45
CA VAL A 331 4.53 -31.33 -31.31
C VAL A 331 3.38 -30.61 -30.62
N ASP A 332 2.13 -30.86 -31.03
CA ASP A 332 0.96 -30.25 -30.40
C ASP A 332 0.84 -30.60 -28.90
N GLU A 333 1.24 -31.82 -28.50
CA GLU A 333 1.26 -32.24 -27.09
C GLU A 333 2.34 -31.55 -26.24
N VAL A 334 3.51 -31.19 -26.81
CA VAL A 334 4.58 -30.45 -26.09
C VAL A 334 4.27 -28.95 -25.99
N VAL A 335 3.44 -28.43 -26.90
CA VAL A 335 3.17 -26.99 -27.09
C VAL A 335 1.97 -26.47 -26.27
N ASP A 336 1.17 -27.36 -25.66
CA ASP A 336 -0.11 -26.95 -25.03
C ASP A 336 -0.03 -26.49 -23.56
N GLU A 337 1.13 -26.55 -22.90
CA GLU A 337 1.18 -26.21 -21.47
C GLU A 337 1.29 -24.68 -21.23
N LYS A 338 0.14 -23.98 -21.31
CA LYS A 338 0.04 -22.58 -20.88
C LYS A 338 0.51 -22.42 -19.42
N GLN A 339 1.29 -21.38 -19.16
CA GLN A 339 1.83 -21.08 -17.84
C GLN A 339 0.90 -20.17 -17.06
N TYR A 340 0.94 -20.24 -15.72
CA TYR A 340 0.17 -19.34 -14.84
C TYR A 340 1.01 -18.14 -14.42
N GLY A 341 0.41 -16.96 -14.47
CA GLY A 341 1.06 -15.72 -14.04
C GLY A 341 1.36 -15.69 -12.54
N TRP A 342 2.48 -15.06 -12.17
CA TRP A 342 2.86 -14.79 -10.79
C TRP A 342 2.29 -13.44 -10.34
N MET A 343 1.49 -13.45 -9.28
CA MET A 343 0.67 -12.30 -8.91
C MET A 343 1.11 -11.68 -7.60
N ASN A 344 0.98 -10.36 -7.50
CA ASN A 344 1.11 -9.61 -6.26
C ASN A 344 0.04 -8.52 -6.20
N CYS A 345 -0.20 -8.02 -4.99
CA CYS A 345 -0.98 -6.80 -4.79
C CYS A 345 -0.43 -5.97 -3.64
N ALA A 346 -0.81 -4.69 -3.58
CA ALA A 346 -0.47 -3.78 -2.49
C ALA A 346 -1.65 -2.84 -2.20
N GLY A 347 -1.82 -2.46 -0.93
CA GLY A 347 -2.95 -1.65 -0.49
C GLY A 347 -2.58 -0.64 0.60
N ILE A 348 -3.15 0.57 0.49
CA ILE A 348 -3.04 1.64 1.49
C ILE A 348 -4.37 2.40 1.58
N SER A 349 -4.81 2.74 2.78
CA SER A 349 -6.14 3.34 3.03
C SER A 349 -6.08 4.69 3.75
N THR A 350 -7.24 5.21 4.13
CA THR A 350 -7.39 6.36 5.05
C THR A 350 -6.64 6.22 6.37
N ARG A 351 -6.17 5.03 6.75
CA ARG A 351 -5.24 4.83 7.88
C ARG A 351 -3.92 5.59 7.73
N ALA A 352 -3.47 5.85 6.50
CA ALA A 352 -2.32 6.70 6.24
C ALA A 352 -2.59 8.15 6.71
N LEU A 353 -3.77 8.70 6.37
CA LEU A 353 -4.19 10.00 6.90
C LEU A 353 -4.32 9.95 8.43
N ALA A 354 -4.95 8.92 9.00
CA ALA A 354 -5.04 8.77 10.46
C ALA A 354 -3.65 8.84 11.12
N SER A 355 -2.66 8.18 10.51
CA SER A 355 -1.27 8.15 10.97
C SER A 355 -0.63 9.53 11.03
N VAL A 356 -0.83 10.37 10.01
CA VAL A 356 -0.37 11.77 10.03
C VAL A 356 -0.94 12.51 11.25
N LEU A 357 -2.24 12.33 11.52
CA LEU A 357 -2.92 13.06 12.60
C LEU A 357 -2.41 12.65 13.98
N PHE A 358 -2.42 11.35 14.29
CA PHE A 358 -2.08 10.90 15.64
C PHE A 358 -0.58 10.87 15.93
N VAL A 359 0.29 10.76 14.91
CA VAL A 359 1.75 10.83 15.12
C VAL A 359 2.14 12.27 15.43
N HIS A 360 1.70 13.23 14.61
CA HIS A 360 2.21 14.60 14.67
C HIS A 360 1.46 15.52 15.61
N GLY A 361 0.14 15.35 15.74
CA GLY A 361 -0.72 16.26 16.52
C GLY A 361 -0.30 16.39 17.98
N ASP A 362 -0.63 17.51 18.60
CA ASP A 362 -0.25 17.84 19.99
C ASP A 362 -1.46 18.36 20.77
N GLN A 363 -1.23 18.90 21.97
CA GLN A 363 -2.32 19.39 22.81
C GLN A 363 -3.11 20.56 22.21
N ASN A 364 -2.52 21.32 21.28
CA ASN A 364 -3.17 22.47 20.63
C ASN A 364 -3.92 22.08 19.35
N GLY A 365 -3.70 20.88 18.82
CA GLY A 365 -4.48 20.30 17.72
C GLY A 365 -3.61 19.60 16.69
N LEU A 366 -3.91 19.81 15.41
CA LEU A 366 -3.16 19.20 14.32
C LEU A 366 -1.77 19.83 14.17
N VAL A 367 -0.85 19.03 13.63
CA VAL A 367 0.46 19.44 13.13
C VAL A 367 0.63 18.71 11.80
N LEU A 368 0.56 19.43 10.68
CA LEU A 368 0.56 18.80 9.35
C LEU A 368 1.94 18.91 8.71
N PRO A 369 2.47 17.84 8.09
CA PRO A 369 3.60 17.94 7.18
C PRO A 369 3.27 18.89 6.02
N SER A 370 4.25 19.69 5.60
CA SER A 370 4.04 20.76 4.63
C SER A 370 3.63 20.23 3.25
N GLN A 371 4.02 19.01 2.90
CA GLN A 371 3.66 18.36 1.62
C GLN A 371 2.17 18.03 1.52
N VAL A 372 1.51 17.70 2.64
CA VAL A 372 0.10 17.27 2.66
C VAL A 372 -0.85 18.31 3.25
N ALA A 373 -0.34 19.40 3.83
CA ALA A 373 -1.15 20.47 4.42
C ALA A 373 -2.01 21.19 3.35
N PRO A 374 -3.34 21.35 3.53
CA PRO A 374 -4.19 22.07 2.57
C PRO A 374 -3.80 23.55 2.41
N ILE A 375 -3.34 24.15 3.50
CA ILE A 375 -2.76 25.49 3.55
C ILE A 375 -1.38 25.30 4.18
N GLN A 376 -0.34 25.69 3.46
CA GLN A 376 1.04 25.69 3.95
C GLN A 376 1.35 26.98 4.72
N VAL A 377 0.83 28.11 4.21
CA VAL A 377 1.08 29.44 4.77
C VAL A 377 -0.22 30.21 4.96
N ILE A 378 -0.55 30.58 6.19
CA ILE A 378 -1.68 31.47 6.50
C ILE A 378 -1.18 32.90 6.72
N LEU A 379 -1.74 33.87 6.01
CA LEU A 379 -1.42 35.29 6.14
C LEU A 379 -2.50 35.96 6.99
N ILE A 380 -2.09 36.63 8.07
CA ILE A 380 -2.98 37.28 9.02
C ILE A 380 -2.62 38.77 9.11
N PRO A 381 -3.42 39.66 8.47
CA PRO A 381 -3.24 41.10 8.62
C PRO A 381 -3.59 41.53 10.05
N ILE A 382 -2.69 42.31 10.66
CA ILE A 382 -2.89 42.91 11.98
C ILE A 382 -3.53 44.29 11.78
N LEU A 383 -4.84 44.28 11.56
CA LEU A 383 -5.64 45.48 11.31
C LEU A 383 -5.74 46.36 12.56
N LYS A 384 -5.73 47.68 12.33
CA LYS A 384 -5.96 48.68 13.38
C LYS A 384 -7.46 48.84 13.65
N GLY A 385 -7.80 49.71 14.61
CA GLY A 385 -9.19 50.05 14.95
C GLY A 385 -10.01 50.51 13.74
N LYS A 386 -11.34 50.44 13.85
CA LYS A 386 -12.29 50.68 12.74
C LYS A 386 -12.17 52.05 12.05
N ASN A 387 -11.55 53.03 12.69
CA ASN A 387 -11.39 54.38 12.17
C ASN A 387 -10.15 54.55 11.25
N GLU A 388 -9.29 53.53 11.14
CA GLU A 388 -8.04 53.55 10.39
C GLU A 388 -8.20 52.93 8.99
N VAL A 389 -9.25 53.32 8.27
CA VAL A 389 -9.68 52.68 7.01
C VAL A 389 -8.58 52.70 5.96
N GLU A 390 -8.01 53.87 5.64
CA GLU A 390 -6.95 53.99 4.63
C GLU A 390 -5.69 53.17 4.98
N SER A 391 -5.31 53.14 6.26
CA SER A 391 -4.18 52.35 6.74
C SER A 391 -4.44 50.85 6.62
N ASN A 392 -5.68 50.41 6.87
CA ASN A 392 -6.08 49.01 6.76
C ASN A 392 -6.18 48.58 5.28
N ASP A 393 -6.73 49.41 4.40
CA ASP A 393 -6.83 49.13 2.96
C ASP A 393 -5.44 49.01 2.32
N SER A 394 -4.53 49.92 2.69
CA SER A 394 -3.14 49.84 2.26
C SER A 394 -2.45 48.55 2.72
N LEU A 395 -2.68 48.14 3.97
CA LEU A 395 -2.13 46.89 4.51
C LEU A 395 -2.70 45.66 3.80
N LEU A 396 -4.02 45.62 3.55
CA LEU A 396 -4.66 44.51 2.84
C LEU A 396 -4.14 44.37 1.41
N LYS A 397 -3.88 45.50 0.72
CA LYS A 397 -3.22 45.47 -0.59
C LYS A 397 -1.83 44.85 -0.51
N TYR A 398 -1.03 45.24 0.46
CA TYR A 398 0.30 44.66 0.68
C TYR A 398 0.24 43.16 1.00
N VAL A 399 -0.68 42.73 1.86
CA VAL A 399 -0.89 41.30 2.16
C VAL A 399 -1.27 40.52 0.90
N SER A 400 -2.12 41.09 0.03
CA SER A 400 -2.50 40.49 -1.25
C SER A 400 -1.32 40.36 -2.21
N GLU A 401 -0.43 41.37 -2.28
CA GLU A 401 0.80 41.31 -3.07
C GLU A 401 1.75 40.21 -2.58
N VAL A 402 1.89 40.06 -1.25
CA VAL A 402 2.68 38.98 -0.63
C VAL A 402 2.04 37.61 -0.91
N ASP A 403 0.72 37.48 -0.80
CA ASP A 403 -0.01 36.24 -1.09
C ASP A 403 0.21 35.81 -2.55
N GLN A 404 0.08 36.75 -3.49
CA GLN A 404 0.30 36.48 -4.92
C GLN A 404 1.74 36.06 -5.21
N LEU A 405 2.73 36.68 -4.56
CA LEU A 405 4.15 36.27 -4.67
C LEU A 405 4.33 34.81 -4.25
N LEU A 406 3.72 34.41 -3.14
CA LEU A 406 3.81 33.04 -2.62
C LEU A 406 3.07 32.05 -3.51
N GLN A 407 1.86 32.36 -3.96
CA GLN A 407 1.08 31.50 -4.87
C GLN A 407 1.81 31.29 -6.21
N ASN A 408 2.37 32.37 -6.79
CA ASN A 408 3.18 32.29 -8.01
C ASN A 408 4.44 31.43 -7.84
N SER A 409 4.90 31.27 -6.59
CA SER A 409 6.03 30.42 -6.23
C SER A 409 5.65 28.98 -5.86
N GLY A 410 4.36 28.62 -5.95
CA GLY A 410 3.84 27.27 -5.72
C GLY A 410 3.37 26.97 -4.30
N PHE A 411 3.31 27.96 -3.41
CA PHE A 411 2.79 27.76 -2.06
C PHE A 411 1.26 27.72 -2.04
N ARG A 412 0.69 26.83 -1.21
CA ARG A 412 -0.74 26.86 -0.89
C ARG A 412 -0.97 27.84 0.25
N THR A 413 -1.54 28.99 -0.07
CA THR A 413 -1.71 30.09 0.89
C THR A 413 -3.18 30.42 1.13
N LYS A 414 -3.43 31.14 2.22
CA LYS A 414 -4.74 31.73 2.51
C LYS A 414 -4.56 33.02 3.29
N ILE A 415 -5.44 34.00 3.05
CA ILE A 415 -5.54 35.21 3.88
C ILE A 415 -6.70 35.03 4.88
N ASP A 416 -6.47 35.37 6.15
CA ASP A 416 -7.52 35.52 7.16
C ASP A 416 -7.64 36.98 7.59
N ASP A 417 -8.39 37.75 6.79
CA ASP A 417 -8.80 39.13 7.02
C ASP A 417 -10.15 39.23 7.77
N GLY A 418 -10.68 38.12 8.27
CA GLY A 418 -11.98 38.06 8.94
C GLY A 418 -12.07 38.97 10.18
N PRO A 419 -13.28 39.31 10.65
CA PRO A 419 -13.44 40.15 11.82
C PRO A 419 -12.93 39.43 13.08
N GLY A 420 -12.28 40.17 14.00
CA GLY A 420 -11.84 39.64 15.28
C GLY A 420 -10.43 40.05 15.67
N LYS A 421 -10.02 39.71 16.90
CA LYS A 421 -8.65 39.94 17.36
C LYS A 421 -7.69 38.91 16.71
N PRO A 422 -6.41 39.23 16.53
CA PRO A 422 -5.43 38.29 15.97
C PRO A 422 -5.28 36.99 16.78
N GLY A 423 -5.25 37.06 18.12
CA GLY A 423 -5.05 35.89 18.99
C GLY A 423 -5.98 34.70 18.70
N PRO A 424 -7.31 34.87 18.69
CA PRO A 424 -8.25 33.81 18.28
C PRO A 424 -7.98 33.21 16.90
N LYS A 425 -7.51 34.02 15.93
CA LYS A 425 -7.12 33.50 14.61
C LYS A 425 -5.87 32.63 14.71
N PHE A 426 -4.89 33.03 15.52
CA PHE A 426 -3.67 32.25 15.75
C PHE A 426 -4.01 30.87 16.28
N PHE A 427 -4.82 30.78 17.35
CA PHE A 427 -5.27 29.51 17.92
C PHE A 427 -6.06 28.67 16.92
N PHE A 428 -6.94 29.28 16.12
CA PHE A 428 -7.70 28.55 15.10
C PHE A 428 -6.79 27.90 14.07
N TRP A 429 -5.82 28.63 13.52
CA TRP A 429 -4.92 28.10 12.49
C TRP A 429 -3.83 27.17 13.06
N GLU A 430 -3.45 27.36 14.32
CA GLU A 430 -2.62 26.43 15.08
C GLU A 430 -3.32 25.08 15.27
N MET A 431 -4.59 25.10 15.71
CA MET A 431 -5.41 23.88 15.87
C MET A 431 -5.62 23.17 14.53
N LYS A 432 -5.78 23.93 13.44
CA LYS A 432 -5.89 23.38 12.08
C LYS A 432 -4.56 22.79 11.58
N GLY A 433 -3.44 23.08 12.23
CA GLY A 433 -2.12 22.54 11.89
C GLY A 433 -1.48 23.15 10.65
N VAL A 434 -1.74 24.42 10.37
CA VAL A 434 -1.10 25.12 9.25
C VAL A 434 0.40 25.29 9.53
N PRO A 435 1.32 24.79 8.66
CA PRO A 435 2.76 24.76 8.91
C PRO A 435 3.39 26.12 9.22
N ALA A 436 3.00 27.19 8.52
CA ALA A 436 3.53 28.53 8.71
C ALA A 436 2.44 29.58 8.77
N ARG A 437 2.63 30.57 9.65
CA ARG A 437 1.78 31.74 9.81
C ARG A 437 2.61 33.01 9.57
N LEU A 438 2.11 33.89 8.71
CA LEU A 438 2.68 35.22 8.47
C LEU A 438 1.79 36.26 9.15
N GLU A 439 2.34 36.95 10.12
CA GLU A 439 1.72 38.09 10.80
C GLU A 439 2.22 39.36 10.13
N ILE A 440 1.30 40.19 9.62
CA ILE A 440 1.66 41.37 8.81
C ILE A 440 0.91 42.59 9.35
N GLY A 441 1.62 43.50 10.01
CA GLY A 441 1.08 44.79 10.46
C GLY A 441 1.55 45.96 9.59
N SER A 442 0.99 47.15 9.84
CA SER A 442 1.39 48.37 9.12
C SER A 442 2.86 48.76 9.31
N ARG A 443 3.53 48.28 10.37
CA ARG A 443 4.97 48.49 10.56
C ARG A 443 5.78 47.58 9.62
N ASP A 444 5.39 46.32 9.51
CA ASP A 444 6.06 45.33 8.67
C ASP A 444 5.94 45.72 7.19
N GLN A 445 4.79 46.25 6.78
CA GLN A 445 4.60 46.85 5.47
C GLN A 445 5.61 47.98 5.17
N LYS A 446 5.84 48.89 6.12
CA LYS A 446 6.79 50.01 5.93
C LYS A 446 8.22 49.52 5.78
N ASP A 447 8.57 48.48 6.52
CA ASP A 447 9.91 47.87 6.50
C ASP A 447 10.05 46.82 5.39
N ASN A 448 9.01 46.64 4.54
CA ASN A 448 8.89 45.61 3.51
C ASN A 448 9.25 44.19 3.99
N LYS A 449 8.66 43.79 5.12
CA LYS A 449 8.89 42.52 5.79
C LYS A 449 7.57 41.87 6.25
N VAL A 450 7.69 40.63 6.69
CA VAL A 450 6.63 39.87 7.36
C VAL A 450 7.21 39.18 8.58
N SER A 451 6.42 38.93 9.62
CA SER A 451 6.84 38.06 10.71
C SER A 451 6.31 36.65 10.51
N CYS A 452 7.21 35.68 10.44
CA CYS A 452 6.90 34.27 10.26
C CYS A 452 6.94 33.52 11.59
N VAL A 453 5.95 32.67 11.82
CA VAL A 453 5.87 31.72 12.93
C VAL A 453 5.58 30.33 12.35
N LEU A 454 6.40 29.34 12.72
CA LEU A 454 6.17 27.94 12.32
C LEU A 454 5.31 27.23 13.36
N ARG A 455 4.55 26.23 12.92
CA ARG A 455 3.71 25.37 13.77
C ARG A 455 4.56 24.34 14.50
N THR A 456 5.17 24.71 15.62
CA THR A 456 5.97 23.79 16.45
C THR A 456 5.28 23.47 17.76
N GLU A 457 5.68 22.38 18.43
CA GLU A 457 5.25 22.08 19.81
C GLU A 457 5.94 23.00 20.84
N THR A 458 7.12 23.52 20.48
CA THR A 458 7.89 24.45 21.30
C THR A 458 7.41 25.89 21.11
N LYS A 459 7.75 26.77 22.07
CA LYS A 459 7.37 28.19 22.06
C LYS A 459 7.58 28.82 20.67
N GLU A 460 6.58 29.60 20.25
CA GLU A 460 6.57 30.30 18.96
C GLU A 460 7.89 31.07 18.75
N GLN A 461 8.71 30.58 17.81
CA GLN A 461 9.87 31.31 17.34
C GLN A 461 9.43 32.23 16.21
N LYS A 462 9.21 33.49 16.56
CA LYS A 462 8.86 34.54 15.62
C LYS A 462 10.11 35.09 14.95
N GLU A 463 10.14 35.08 13.63
CA GLU A 463 11.25 35.59 12.83
C GLU A 463 10.75 36.59 11.78
N ASP A 464 11.39 37.76 11.72
CA ASP A 464 11.12 38.75 10.70
C ASP A 464 11.88 38.44 9.40
N ILE A 465 11.16 38.40 8.28
CA ILE A 465 11.69 38.05 6.96
C ILE A 465 11.37 39.18 5.98
N LEU A 466 12.39 39.69 5.27
CA LEU A 466 12.21 40.65 4.19
C LEU A 466 11.47 39.99 3.02
N VAL A 467 10.50 40.69 2.42
CA VAL A 467 9.70 40.15 1.30
C VAL A 467 10.55 39.67 0.11
N PRO A 468 11.63 40.36 -0.30
CA PRO A 468 12.51 39.87 -1.37
C PRO A 468 13.14 38.49 -1.10
N GLU A 469 13.33 38.12 0.17
CA GLU A 469 13.94 36.84 0.58
C GLU A 469 12.89 35.79 0.98
N LEU A 470 11.61 36.17 1.00
CA LEU A 470 10.54 35.42 1.65
C LEU A 470 10.34 34.03 1.04
N VAL A 471 10.34 33.94 -0.29
CA VAL A 471 10.11 32.69 -1.02
C VAL A 471 11.19 31.67 -0.69
N ASP A 472 12.46 32.07 -0.78
CA ASP A 472 13.59 31.16 -0.55
C ASP A 472 13.70 30.77 0.93
N LYS A 473 13.52 31.73 1.84
CA LYS A 473 13.50 31.44 3.28
C LYS A 473 12.35 30.52 3.66
N LEU A 474 11.15 30.70 3.12
CA LEU A 474 10.03 29.81 3.41
C LEU A 474 10.24 28.39 2.87
N LYS A 475 10.82 28.22 1.67
CA LYS A 475 11.17 26.89 1.14
C LYS A 475 12.11 26.15 2.08
N VAL A 476 13.18 26.81 2.52
CA VAL A 476 14.15 26.25 3.47
C VAL A 476 13.47 25.93 4.80
N LYS A 477 12.67 26.86 5.34
CA LYS A 477 11.98 26.68 6.61
C LYS A 477 10.98 25.52 6.61
N LEU A 478 10.17 25.38 5.56
CA LEU A 478 9.22 24.27 5.46
C LEU A 478 9.93 22.92 5.27
N SER A 479 11.05 22.89 4.54
CA SER A 479 11.88 21.69 4.43
C SER A 479 12.51 21.29 5.77
N GLN A 480 13.03 22.26 6.53
CA GLN A 480 13.55 22.03 7.89
C GLN A 480 12.44 21.61 8.85
N TYR A 481 11.26 22.21 8.73
CA TYR A 481 10.07 21.84 9.50
C TYR A 481 9.69 20.37 9.28
N ASP A 482 9.58 19.91 8.04
CA ASP A 482 9.28 18.50 7.73
C ASP A 482 10.40 17.56 8.22
N THR A 483 11.67 17.95 8.06
CA THR A 483 12.81 17.19 8.59
C THR A 483 12.74 17.05 10.11
N ASN A 484 12.39 18.12 10.81
CA ASN A 484 12.25 18.12 12.27
C ASN A 484 11.04 17.29 12.71
N LEU A 485 9.92 17.33 11.98
CA LEU A 485 8.77 16.46 12.25
C LEU A 485 9.14 14.99 12.13
N PHE A 486 9.80 14.58 11.04
CA PHE A 486 10.22 13.20 10.86
C PHE A 486 11.23 12.76 11.92
N GLY A 487 12.21 13.60 12.25
CA GLY A 487 13.21 13.31 13.29
C GLY A 487 12.58 13.10 14.66
N ARG A 488 11.64 13.97 15.05
CA ARG A 488 10.88 13.86 16.30
C ARG A 488 10.02 12.60 16.33
N ALA A 489 9.26 12.34 15.27
CA ALA A 489 8.42 11.14 15.18
C ALA A 489 9.26 9.86 15.25
N THR A 490 10.44 9.86 14.61
CA THR A 490 11.39 8.73 14.64
C THR A 490 11.94 8.51 16.05
N GLN A 491 12.34 9.58 16.73
CA GLN A 491 12.77 9.48 18.13
C GLN A 491 11.64 8.94 19.03
N TRP A 492 10.43 9.49 18.90
CA TRP A 492 9.26 9.07 19.68
C TRP A 492 8.89 7.60 19.46
N MET A 493 9.04 7.10 18.22
CA MET A 493 8.87 5.70 17.86
C MET A 493 9.97 4.83 18.49
N ASN A 494 11.24 5.22 18.34
CA ASN A 494 12.38 4.47 18.87
C ASN A 494 12.35 4.35 20.40
N GLU A 495 11.90 5.38 21.11
CA GLU A 495 11.71 5.35 22.56
C GLU A 495 10.63 4.35 23.02
N ARG A 496 9.70 3.98 22.13
CA ARG A 496 8.64 2.96 22.36
C ARG A 496 8.99 1.60 21.80
N MET A 497 10.18 1.45 21.23
CA MET A 497 10.69 0.19 20.71
C MET A 497 11.75 -0.39 21.65
N GLY A 498 11.72 -1.71 21.83
CA GLY A 498 12.67 -2.37 22.71
C GLY A 498 12.69 -3.88 22.51
N LYS A 499 13.34 -4.58 23.44
CA LYS A 499 13.47 -6.04 23.41
C LYS A 499 13.16 -6.64 24.78
N CYS A 500 12.61 -7.85 24.77
CA CYS A 500 12.48 -8.69 25.95
C CYS A 500 12.99 -10.08 25.62
N ASN A 501 13.73 -10.70 26.55
CA ASN A 501 14.28 -12.04 26.37
C ASN A 501 13.54 -13.08 27.23
N THR A 502 12.79 -12.63 28.25
CA THR A 502 12.06 -13.50 29.17
C THR A 502 10.58 -13.12 29.25
N LEU A 503 9.73 -14.10 29.57
CA LEU A 503 8.28 -13.90 29.66
C LEU A 503 7.93 -13.01 30.84
N GLU A 504 8.74 -13.06 31.89
CA GLU A 504 8.64 -12.24 33.09
C GLU A 504 8.94 -10.76 32.80
N GLU A 505 9.93 -10.45 31.96
CA GLU A 505 10.12 -9.09 31.42
C GLU A 505 8.89 -8.63 30.65
N LEU A 506 8.39 -9.47 29.73
CA LEU A 506 7.26 -9.10 28.88
C LEU A 506 5.97 -8.88 29.69
N LYS A 507 5.70 -9.70 30.70
CA LYS A 507 4.55 -9.53 31.61
C LYS A 507 4.62 -8.21 32.38
N ARG A 508 5.81 -7.83 32.86
CA ARG A 508 6.00 -6.51 33.50
C ARG A 508 5.66 -5.35 32.56
N VAL A 509 6.07 -5.44 31.29
CA VAL A 509 5.70 -4.43 30.28
C VAL A 509 4.19 -4.42 30.03
N ALA A 510 3.58 -5.61 29.89
CA ALA A 510 2.14 -5.76 29.66
C ALA A 510 1.28 -5.15 30.78
N ASP A 511 1.65 -5.40 32.03
CA ASP A 511 0.92 -4.93 33.21
C ASP A 511 0.90 -3.41 33.30
N VAL A 512 2.04 -2.75 33.09
CA VAL A 512 2.06 -1.28 33.11
C VAL A 512 1.31 -0.71 31.92
N ARG A 513 1.45 -1.31 30.74
CA ARG A 513 0.70 -0.87 29.56
C ARG A 513 -0.80 -1.01 29.72
N GLN A 514 -1.27 -2.05 30.40
CA GLN A 514 -2.69 -2.18 30.70
C GLN A 514 -3.16 -1.05 31.64
N LYS A 515 -2.39 -0.74 32.69
CA LYS A 515 -2.69 0.38 33.59
C LYS A 515 -2.69 1.74 32.87
N ASP A 516 -1.74 1.97 31.97
CA ASP A 516 -1.70 3.18 31.14
C ASP A 516 -2.98 3.31 30.32
N ILE A 517 -3.38 2.25 29.61
CA ILE A 517 -4.60 2.21 28.79
C ILE A 517 -5.85 2.43 29.65
N ASP A 518 -5.96 1.76 30.81
CA ASP A 518 -7.12 1.89 31.70
C ASP A 518 -7.25 3.31 32.28
N THR A 519 -6.12 3.97 32.54
CA THR A 519 -6.08 5.38 32.98
C THR A 519 -6.60 6.30 31.88
N GLN A 520 -6.20 6.07 30.62
CA GLN A 520 -6.71 6.83 29.47
C GLN A 520 -8.22 6.63 29.27
N ILE A 521 -8.75 5.44 29.52
CA ILE A 521 -10.19 5.12 29.35
C ILE A 521 -11.06 5.71 30.46
N THR A 522 -10.62 5.62 31.71
CA THR A 522 -11.45 6.00 32.88
C THR A 522 -11.49 7.50 33.15
N GLY A 523 -10.64 8.29 32.48
CA GLY A 523 -10.55 9.75 32.66
C GLY A 523 -10.18 10.16 34.10
N SER A 524 -9.77 9.22 34.94
CA SER A 524 -9.33 9.50 36.29
C SER A 524 -7.92 10.10 36.19
N SER A 525 -7.86 11.43 36.16
CA SER A 525 -6.64 12.22 36.37
C SER A 525 -6.21 12.03 37.82
N SER A 526 -5.75 10.83 38.12
CA SER A 526 -5.23 10.53 39.41
C SER A 526 -3.74 10.82 39.29
N ASP A 527 -3.32 11.86 40.02
CA ASP A 527 -1.97 12.15 40.51
C ASP A 527 -1.14 10.90 40.89
N THR A 528 -1.80 9.74 40.99
CA THR A 528 -1.27 8.40 41.20
C THR A 528 -0.45 7.83 40.05
N SER A 529 -0.53 8.23 38.77
CA SER A 529 0.38 7.63 37.76
C SER A 529 1.82 8.15 37.90
N GLU A 530 2.00 9.46 38.09
CA GLU A 530 3.31 10.06 38.44
C GLU A 530 3.73 9.64 39.85
N LYS A 531 2.84 9.69 40.86
CA LYS A 531 3.16 9.24 42.23
C LYS A 531 3.36 7.73 42.36
N GLN A 532 2.81 6.89 41.48
CA GLN A 532 3.10 5.45 41.43
C GLN A 532 4.31 5.14 40.57
N GLN A 533 4.61 5.90 39.52
CA GLN A 533 5.91 5.84 38.84
C GLN A 533 7.03 6.21 39.83
N GLU A 534 6.82 7.21 40.69
CA GLU A 534 7.69 7.55 41.83
C GLU A 534 7.69 6.48 42.92
N LYS A 535 6.55 5.86 43.27
CA LYS A 535 6.55 4.75 44.27
C LYS A 535 7.21 3.47 43.78
N VAL A 536 7.04 3.08 42.52
CA VAL A 536 7.73 1.92 41.92
C VAL A 536 9.24 2.17 41.87
N THR A 537 9.67 3.43 41.64
CA THR A 537 11.10 3.81 41.73
C THR A 537 11.60 3.97 43.17
N GLN A 538 10.75 4.29 44.15
CA GLN A 538 11.14 4.36 45.56
C GLN A 538 11.15 3.00 46.27
N GLU A 539 10.37 2.03 45.80
CA GLU A 539 10.34 0.66 46.32
C GLU A 539 11.40 -0.25 45.67
N SER A 540 12.02 0.17 44.55
CA SER A 540 13.18 -0.52 43.96
C SER A 540 14.48 0.01 44.59
N SER A 541 15.18 -0.83 45.36
CA SER A 541 16.48 -0.54 45.97
C SER A 541 17.65 -0.52 44.96
N GLY A 542 17.39 -0.04 43.74
CA GLY A 542 18.32 -0.06 42.61
C GLY A 542 19.06 1.25 42.39
N SER A 543 20.15 1.21 41.62
CA SER A 543 20.90 2.41 41.22
C SER A 543 20.06 3.32 40.30
N LYS A 544 20.43 4.61 40.17
CA LYS A 544 19.75 5.55 39.26
C LYS A 544 19.68 5.05 37.81
N ASP A 545 20.69 4.31 37.38
CA ASP A 545 20.73 3.70 36.05
C ASP A 545 19.69 2.58 35.92
N GLN A 546 19.52 1.75 36.96
CA GLN A 546 18.49 0.71 37.01
C GLN A 546 17.08 1.30 37.00
N GLN A 547 16.86 2.42 37.70
CA GLN A 547 15.56 3.12 37.70
C GLN A 547 15.22 3.74 36.34
N GLN A 548 16.20 4.31 35.63
CA GLN A 548 16.00 4.82 34.26
C GLN A 548 15.75 3.69 33.26
N GLU A 549 16.43 2.56 33.41
CA GLU A 549 16.28 1.37 32.56
C GLU A 549 14.93 0.67 32.79
N GLU A 550 14.45 0.63 34.04
CA GLU A 550 13.09 0.19 34.39
C GLU A 550 12.01 1.11 33.80
N GLN A 551 12.14 2.43 33.94
CA GLN A 551 11.19 3.39 33.34
C GLN A 551 11.14 3.30 31.81
N LYS A 552 12.29 3.06 31.15
CA LYS A 552 12.37 2.86 29.69
C LYS A 552 11.72 1.56 29.25
N THR A 553 11.94 0.46 29.98
CA THR A 553 11.36 -0.86 29.70
C THR A 553 9.83 -0.85 29.81
N VAL A 554 9.30 -0.03 30.72
CA VAL A 554 7.87 0.11 30.97
C VAL A 554 7.12 0.85 29.84
N ARG A 555 7.80 1.70 29.06
CA ARG A 555 7.19 2.46 27.95
C ARG A 555 7.31 1.78 26.59
N LEU A 556 7.56 0.48 26.54
CA LEU A 556 7.61 -0.23 25.27
C LEU A 556 6.20 -0.51 24.72
N SER A 557 6.02 -0.29 23.42
CA SER A 557 4.78 -0.54 22.68
C SER A 557 4.98 -1.60 21.61
N VAL A 558 6.19 -1.62 21.03
CA VAL A 558 6.62 -2.58 20.01
C VAL A 558 7.87 -3.26 20.53
N ILE A 559 7.81 -4.58 20.69
CA ILE A 559 8.83 -5.33 21.42
C ILE A 559 9.37 -6.42 20.51
N ARG A 560 10.70 -6.56 20.46
CA ARG A 560 11.39 -7.63 19.78
C ARG A 560 11.67 -8.77 20.76
N VAL A 561 11.24 -9.99 20.44
CA VAL A 561 11.40 -11.16 21.33
C VAL A 561 11.91 -12.39 20.57
N PRO A 562 12.71 -13.27 21.19
CA PRO A 562 13.11 -14.53 20.57
C PRO A 562 11.92 -15.48 20.50
N PHE A 563 11.70 -16.10 19.33
CA PHE A 563 10.52 -16.92 19.06
C PHE A 563 10.85 -18.20 18.29
N TRP A 564 10.05 -19.24 18.53
CA TRP A 564 10.36 -20.60 18.05
C TRP A 564 10.09 -20.78 16.55
N SER A 565 8.93 -20.38 16.04
CA SER A 565 8.59 -20.55 14.62
C SER A 565 7.57 -19.49 14.16
N ILE A 566 7.70 -19.03 12.91
CA ILE A 566 6.74 -18.15 12.22
C ILE A 566 5.83 -18.92 11.26
N GLU A 567 6.00 -20.24 11.20
CA GLU A 567 5.19 -21.19 10.43
C GLU A 567 3.96 -21.65 11.22
N LYS A 568 3.06 -22.42 10.60
CA LYS A 568 1.76 -22.78 11.20
C LYS A 568 1.85 -23.40 12.60
N GLU A 569 2.88 -24.19 12.89
CA GLU A 569 3.11 -24.80 14.21
C GLU A 569 3.44 -23.77 15.32
N GLY A 570 3.91 -22.57 14.95
CA GLY A 570 4.15 -21.47 15.88
C GLY A 570 2.86 -20.77 16.35
N LYS A 571 1.73 -20.98 15.67
CA LYS A 571 0.46 -20.28 15.94
C LYS A 571 -0.05 -20.49 17.37
N GLN A 572 0.09 -21.70 17.92
CA GLN A 572 -0.33 -21.99 19.29
C GLN A 572 0.51 -21.21 20.32
N ALA A 573 1.82 -21.08 20.09
CA ALA A 573 2.69 -20.29 20.94
C ALA A 573 2.36 -18.79 20.84
N ALA A 574 1.96 -18.31 19.66
CA ALA A 574 1.53 -16.92 19.47
C ALA A 574 0.20 -16.64 20.18
N GLN A 575 -0.74 -17.60 20.17
CA GLN A 575 -1.98 -17.50 20.94
C GLN A 575 -1.70 -17.49 22.44
N GLN A 576 -0.82 -18.36 22.94
CA GLN A 576 -0.42 -18.36 24.35
C GLN A 576 0.23 -17.03 24.76
N LEU A 577 1.10 -16.46 23.91
CA LEU A 577 1.68 -15.13 24.14
C LEU A 577 0.58 -14.06 24.30
N HIS A 578 -0.43 -14.10 23.43
CA HIS A 578 -1.57 -13.20 23.49
C HIS A 578 -2.40 -13.39 24.75
N ASP A 579 -2.75 -14.63 25.10
CA ASP A 579 -3.57 -14.91 26.27
C ASP A 579 -2.87 -14.48 27.58
N GLU A 580 -1.55 -14.59 27.64
CA GLU A 580 -0.77 -14.25 28.84
C GLU A 580 -0.39 -12.77 28.96
N THR A 581 -0.39 -12.00 27.86
CA THR A 581 0.20 -10.64 27.85
C THR A 581 -0.63 -9.60 27.09
N GLY A 582 -1.62 -10.03 26.30
CA GLY A 582 -2.39 -9.22 25.37
C GLY A 582 -1.63 -8.76 24.12
N PHE A 583 -0.32 -9.04 24.01
CA PHE A 583 0.46 -8.74 22.80
C PHE A 583 0.16 -9.74 21.70
N GLU A 584 0.27 -9.32 20.44
CA GLU A 584 0.15 -10.20 19.29
C GLU A 584 1.48 -10.29 18.57
N VAL A 585 1.80 -11.46 18.01
CA VAL A 585 2.93 -11.60 17.07
C VAL A 585 2.57 -10.89 15.78
N ARG A 586 3.14 -9.70 15.57
CA ARG A 586 2.87 -8.85 14.41
C ARG A 586 3.67 -9.28 13.20
N GLY A 587 4.90 -9.76 13.39
CA GLY A 587 5.77 -10.11 12.26
C GLY A 587 7.24 -10.20 12.63
N TYR A 588 8.11 -10.10 11.64
CA TYR A 588 9.57 -10.12 11.81
C TYR A 588 10.24 -9.28 10.72
N TYR A 589 11.45 -8.81 10.98
CA TYR A 589 12.27 -8.19 9.94
C TYR A 589 12.86 -9.29 9.05
N VAL A 590 12.71 -9.18 7.72
CA VAL A 590 13.17 -10.22 6.78
C VAL A 590 14.69 -10.41 6.86
N ASP A 591 15.42 -9.30 6.98
CA ASP A 591 16.88 -9.25 7.05
C ASP A 591 17.40 -9.09 8.51
N ASP A 592 16.65 -9.59 9.51
CA ASP A 592 17.08 -9.54 10.91
C ASP A 592 18.27 -10.47 11.18
N GLU A 593 19.01 -10.19 12.25
CA GLU A 593 19.99 -11.14 12.79
C GLU A 593 19.30 -12.44 13.27
N VAL A 594 19.98 -13.56 13.09
CA VAL A 594 19.53 -14.84 13.62
C VAL A 594 19.76 -14.85 15.13
N PRO A 595 18.79 -15.31 15.95
CA PRO A 595 19.03 -15.49 17.37
C PRO A 595 20.27 -16.36 17.66
N PRO A 596 21.04 -16.07 18.72
CA PRO A 596 22.11 -16.93 19.19
C PRO A 596 21.67 -18.39 19.36
N GLU A 597 22.61 -19.35 19.28
CA GLU A 597 22.27 -20.78 19.32
C GLU A 597 21.57 -21.22 20.61
N ASP A 598 21.90 -20.56 21.71
CA ASP A 598 21.35 -20.76 23.06
C ASP A 598 20.07 -19.95 23.32
N ALA A 599 19.68 -19.05 22.40
CA ALA A 599 18.46 -18.29 22.53
C ALA A 599 17.23 -19.21 22.46
N VAL A 600 16.35 -19.07 23.44
CA VAL A 600 15.11 -19.85 23.53
C VAL A 600 13.90 -18.95 23.31
N CYS A 601 12.85 -19.54 22.75
CA CYS A 601 11.56 -18.90 22.60
C CYS A 601 11.02 -18.48 23.97
N ILE A 602 10.61 -17.22 24.07
CA ILE A 602 10.09 -16.62 25.30
C ILE A 602 8.94 -17.43 25.94
N ILE A 603 8.10 -18.03 25.10
CA ILE A 603 6.95 -18.88 25.48
C ILE A 603 7.35 -20.35 25.62
N THR A 604 7.74 -21.00 24.53
CA THR A 604 7.83 -22.48 24.47
C THR A 604 9.10 -23.06 25.06
N LYS A 605 10.10 -22.22 25.34
CA LYS A 605 11.47 -22.59 25.75
C LYS A 605 12.22 -23.49 24.74
N LYS A 606 11.64 -23.76 23.56
CA LYS A 606 12.35 -24.38 22.42
C LYS A 606 13.37 -23.40 21.84
N LYS A 607 14.36 -23.90 21.10
CA LYS A 607 15.35 -23.07 20.38
C LYS A 607 14.63 -22.01 19.52
N ALA A 608 14.99 -20.74 19.72
CA ALA A 608 14.47 -19.65 18.91
C ALA A 608 15.08 -19.71 17.50
N THR A 609 14.25 -19.56 16.48
CA THR A 609 14.72 -19.54 15.09
C THR A 609 14.77 -18.13 14.53
N ARG A 610 13.97 -17.21 15.09
CA ARG A 610 13.89 -15.80 14.68
C ARG A 610 13.56 -14.91 15.86
N TYR A 611 13.87 -13.62 15.70
CA TYR A 611 13.22 -12.58 16.49
C TYR A 611 11.90 -12.19 15.82
N VAL A 612 10.86 -12.03 16.64
CA VAL A 612 9.56 -11.52 16.19
C VAL A 612 9.28 -10.19 16.88
N ILE A 613 8.53 -9.37 16.17
CA ILE A 613 7.98 -8.10 16.64
C ILE A 613 6.58 -8.37 17.18
N ILE A 614 6.34 -7.98 18.43
CA ILE A 614 5.05 -8.08 19.09
C ILE A 614 4.54 -6.69 19.47
N ALA A 615 3.22 -6.51 19.37
CA ALA A 615 2.54 -5.26 19.75
C ALA A 615 1.06 -5.55 20.04
N LYS A 616 0.40 -4.70 20.82
CA LYS A 616 -1.08 -4.67 20.88
C LYS A 616 -1.60 -3.99 19.61
N ALA A 617 -2.59 -4.56 18.94
CA ALA A 617 -3.15 -4.00 17.70
C ALA A 617 -4.55 -3.39 17.91
N VAL A 618 -4.98 -2.55 16.97
CA VAL A 618 -6.31 -1.91 16.99
C VAL A 618 -7.42 -2.77 16.44
#